data_AF-A0A177A320-F1
#
_entry.id   AF-A0A177A320-F1
#
_cell.length_a   1.000
_cell.length_b   1.000
_cell.length_c   1.000
_cell.angle_alpha   90.00
_cell.angle_beta   90.00
_cell.angle_gamma   90.00
#
_symmetry.space_group_name_H-M   'P 1'
#
loop_
_entity.id
_entity.type
_entity.pdbx_description
1 polymer ?
#
loop_
_entity_poly.entity_id
_entity_poly.type
_entity_poly.pdbx_seq_one_letter_code
_entity_poly.pdbx_strand_id
1 'polypeptide(L)'
;MPLVEPCPAGIMSNIRFSTCWDGVHLDSTDHTSHVAYPSSGTFESNGPCPASHPVKLPQLFYEVIWDTTPYNDRSLWPDDGSQLFIWSFGDPTVYGTHGDYVFGWKDTSLQQAMDTNCQPGPCAVLSEQSITAADACSKSRTVNEEVDGWLDKLPGDNCVPILSQW
;
A
#
# COMPACT_ATOMS: atom_id res chain seq x y z
N MET A 1 28.49 -9.46 9.07
CA MET A 1 27.40 -8.60 8.55
C MET A 1 26.88 -7.77 9.72
N PRO A 2 26.44 -6.51 9.54
CA PRO A 2 25.90 -5.74 10.65
C PRO A 2 24.71 -6.51 11.25
N LEU A 3 24.59 -6.51 12.57
CA LEU A 3 23.46 -7.12 13.29
C LEU A 3 22.17 -6.42 12.86
N VAL A 4 21.16 -7.18 12.46
CA VAL A 4 19.82 -6.63 12.19
C VAL A 4 19.24 -6.21 13.54
N GLU A 5 18.82 -4.95 13.68
CA GLU A 5 18.18 -4.43 14.90
C GLU A 5 16.65 -4.34 14.78
N PRO A 6 15.88 -4.49 15.89
CA PRO A 6 14.44 -4.32 15.84
C PRO A 6 14.06 -2.89 15.45
N CYS A 7 13.01 -2.74 14.67
CA CYS A 7 12.43 -1.44 14.35
C CYS A 7 11.62 -0.94 15.56
N PRO A 8 12.04 0.13 16.27
CA PRO A 8 11.43 0.51 17.54
C PRO A 8 9.94 0.89 17.45
N ALA A 9 9.50 1.32 16.27
CA ALA A 9 8.14 1.80 16.00
C ALA A 9 7.42 0.98 14.92
N GLY A 10 7.90 -0.24 14.63
CA GLY A 10 7.35 -1.03 13.54
C GLY A 10 7.92 -0.71 12.17
N ILE A 11 7.30 -1.27 11.14
CA ILE A 11 7.66 -1.07 9.73
C ILE A 11 6.61 -0.16 9.09
N MET A 12 7.05 0.91 8.44
CA MET A 12 6.19 1.76 7.62
C MET A 12 6.45 1.50 6.14
N SER A 13 5.43 1.07 5.42
CA SER A 13 5.46 0.96 3.96
C SER A 13 4.67 2.09 3.33
N ASN A 14 5.21 2.68 2.27
CA ASN A 14 4.68 3.85 1.59
C ASN A 14 4.62 3.59 0.10
N ILE A 15 3.43 3.73 -0.49
CA ILE A 15 3.22 3.60 -1.93
C ILE A 15 2.66 4.93 -2.43
N ARG A 16 3.44 5.59 -3.29
CA ARG A 16 3.08 6.86 -3.91
C ARG A 16 2.87 6.61 -5.39
N PHE A 17 1.70 6.95 -5.90
CA PHE A 17 1.41 6.83 -7.31
C PHE A 17 1.94 8.04 -8.07
N SER A 18 2.16 7.87 -9.37
CA SER A 18 2.46 8.97 -10.29
C SER A 18 1.34 10.01 -10.28
N THR A 19 1.70 11.30 -10.35
CA THR A 19 0.77 12.42 -10.20
C THR A 19 0.65 13.29 -11.45
N CYS A 20 1.19 12.84 -12.57
CA CYS A 20 1.17 13.55 -13.84
C CYS A 20 0.70 12.60 -14.94
N TRP A 21 -0.23 13.05 -15.76
CA TRP A 21 -0.83 12.30 -16.86
C TRP A 21 -0.51 12.96 -18.20
N ASP A 22 -0.32 12.16 -19.24
CA ASP A 22 -0.04 12.65 -20.60
C ASP A 22 -1.18 13.44 -21.24
N GLY A 23 -2.39 13.35 -20.68
CA GLY A 23 -3.56 14.07 -21.17
C GLY A 23 -4.25 13.39 -22.36
N VAL A 24 -3.77 12.21 -22.77
CA VAL A 24 -4.16 11.54 -24.01
C VAL A 24 -4.60 10.10 -23.75
N HIS A 25 -3.79 9.31 -23.04
CA HIS A 25 -3.96 7.86 -22.96
C HIS A 25 -4.45 7.44 -21.59
N LEU A 26 -5.61 6.77 -21.53
CA LEU A 26 -6.07 6.14 -20.29
C LEU A 26 -5.24 4.92 -19.88
N ASP A 27 -4.47 4.38 -20.82
CA ASP A 27 -3.55 3.26 -20.64
C ASP A 27 -2.51 3.28 -21.77
N SER A 28 -1.32 2.74 -21.54
CA SER A 28 -0.25 2.62 -22.53
C SER A 28 0.07 1.14 -22.80
N THR A 29 0.77 0.83 -23.89
CA THR A 29 1.12 -0.58 -24.22
C THR A 29 1.97 -1.25 -23.14
N ASP A 30 2.72 -0.47 -22.38
CA ASP A 30 3.51 -0.94 -21.23
C ASP A 30 2.79 -0.74 -19.89
N HIS A 31 1.54 -0.26 -19.91
CA HIS A 31 0.70 0.04 -18.75
C HIS A 31 1.30 1.03 -17.74
N THR A 32 2.36 1.76 -18.10
CA THR A 32 3.05 2.70 -17.20
C THR A 32 3.39 4.04 -17.82
N SER A 33 3.75 4.10 -19.11
CA SER A 33 4.25 5.33 -19.74
C SER A 33 3.23 6.45 -19.92
N HIS A 34 1.94 6.20 -19.67
CA HIS A 34 0.89 7.22 -19.76
C HIS A 34 0.86 8.13 -18.51
N VAL A 35 1.58 7.75 -17.44
CA VAL A 35 1.73 8.55 -16.22
C VAL A 35 3.20 8.77 -15.85
N ALA A 36 3.47 9.85 -15.12
CA ALA A 36 4.81 10.20 -14.65
C ALA A 36 4.80 10.86 -13.27
N TYR A 37 5.97 10.87 -12.62
CA TYR A 37 6.23 11.69 -11.44
C TYR A 37 6.56 13.14 -11.82
N PRO A 38 6.45 14.10 -10.88
CA PRO A 38 6.88 15.48 -11.09
C PRO A 38 8.34 15.54 -11.57
N SER A 39 8.66 16.52 -12.44
CA SER A 39 10.03 16.70 -12.95
C SER A 39 11.01 17.17 -11.87
N SER A 40 10.49 17.78 -10.80
CA SER A 40 11.23 18.20 -9.63
C SER A 40 10.30 18.30 -8.42
N GLY A 41 10.86 18.17 -7.22
CA GLY A 41 10.08 18.19 -5.98
C GLY A 41 9.17 16.97 -5.84
N THR A 42 8.07 17.13 -5.10
CA THR A 42 7.07 16.10 -4.83
C THR A 42 5.66 16.67 -5.01
N PHE A 43 4.62 15.85 -4.82
CA PHE A 43 3.25 16.34 -4.78
C PHE A 43 3.04 17.39 -3.66
N GLU A 44 3.61 17.16 -2.48
CA GLU A 44 3.50 18.04 -1.30
C GLU A 44 4.19 19.39 -1.53
N SER A 45 5.28 19.41 -2.28
CA SER A 45 5.93 20.66 -2.68
C SER A 45 5.28 21.30 -3.92
N ASN A 46 4.14 20.77 -4.38
CA ASN A 46 3.45 21.16 -5.59
C ASN A 46 4.34 21.15 -6.84
N GLY A 47 5.22 20.14 -6.94
CA GLY A 47 6.17 19.96 -8.03
C GLY A 47 5.53 20.07 -9.42
N PRO A 48 6.23 20.65 -10.42
CA PRO A 48 5.70 20.77 -11.76
C PRO A 48 5.70 19.40 -12.46
N CYS A 49 4.64 19.16 -13.23
CA CYS A 49 4.63 18.00 -14.11
C CYS A 49 5.58 18.20 -15.30
N PRO A 50 6.20 17.13 -15.81
CA PRO A 50 6.98 17.18 -17.04
C PRO A 50 6.11 17.66 -18.22
N ALA A 51 6.72 18.30 -19.21
CA ALA A 51 6.00 18.74 -20.41
C ALA A 51 5.35 17.59 -21.20
N SER A 52 5.88 16.37 -21.08
CA SER A 52 5.28 15.15 -21.65
C SER A 52 4.01 14.69 -20.92
N HIS A 53 3.80 15.14 -19.68
CA HIS A 53 2.69 14.73 -18.82
C HIS A 53 2.01 15.95 -18.17
N PRO A 54 1.43 16.86 -18.96
CA PRO A 54 1.08 18.20 -18.48
C PRO A 54 -0.13 18.24 -17.52
N VAL A 55 -0.90 17.15 -17.39
CA VAL A 55 -2.12 17.13 -16.57
C VAL A 55 -1.80 16.64 -15.16
N LYS A 56 -2.07 17.47 -14.15
CA LYS A 56 -1.94 17.07 -12.74
C LYS A 56 -3.06 16.10 -12.35
N LEU A 57 -2.68 15.01 -11.70
CA LEU A 57 -3.59 14.08 -11.07
C LEU A 57 -3.64 14.31 -9.55
N PRO A 58 -4.75 13.94 -8.89
CA PRO A 58 -4.78 13.79 -7.44
C PRO A 58 -3.75 12.75 -6.99
N GLN A 59 -3.10 12.97 -5.84
CA GLN A 59 -2.20 11.97 -5.30
C GLN A 59 -2.98 10.84 -4.64
N LEU A 60 -2.68 9.62 -5.08
CA LEU A 60 -2.95 8.42 -4.32
C LEU A 60 -1.69 8.08 -3.52
N PHE A 61 -1.85 8.02 -2.20
CA PHE A 61 -0.80 7.69 -1.26
C PHE A 61 -1.34 6.66 -0.27
N TYR A 62 -0.70 5.49 -0.23
CA TYR A 62 -0.99 4.46 0.75
C TYR A 62 0.14 4.41 1.77
N GLU A 63 -0.24 4.56 3.03
CA GLU A 63 0.63 4.40 4.18
C GLU A 63 0.13 3.22 4.99
N VAL A 64 0.98 2.21 5.14
CA VAL A 64 0.66 1.03 5.93
C VAL A 64 1.68 0.92 7.06
N ILE A 65 1.17 0.92 8.28
CA ILE A 65 1.96 0.75 9.50
C ILE A 65 1.78 -0.70 9.97
N TRP A 66 2.89 -1.42 9.99
CA TRP A 66 2.99 -2.77 10.53
C TRP A 66 3.55 -2.68 11.95
N ASP A 67 2.68 -2.84 12.95
CA ASP A 67 3.11 -2.85 14.35
C ASP A 67 3.85 -4.15 14.67
N THR A 68 5.18 -4.09 14.57
CA THR A 68 6.07 -5.19 14.93
C THR A 68 6.61 -5.06 16.36
N THR A 69 6.17 -4.05 17.12
CA THR A 69 6.70 -3.79 18.47
C THR A 69 6.51 -4.94 19.45
N PRO A 70 5.45 -5.77 19.38
CA PRO A 70 5.33 -6.97 20.22
C PRO A 70 6.46 -8.00 20.01
N TYR A 71 7.19 -7.92 18.89
CA TYR A 71 8.28 -8.83 18.53
C TYR A 71 9.67 -8.21 18.74
N ASN A 72 9.76 -7.10 19.49
CA ASN A 72 11.06 -6.47 19.79
C ASN A 72 11.91 -7.28 20.78
N ASP A 73 11.33 -8.26 21.48
CA ASP A 73 12.09 -9.18 22.32
C ASP A 73 12.97 -10.09 21.44
N ARG A 74 14.29 -9.93 21.58
CA ARG A 74 15.30 -10.70 20.86
C ARG A 74 15.22 -12.20 21.11
N SER A 75 14.62 -12.64 22.22
CA SER A 75 14.40 -14.07 22.47
C SER A 75 13.44 -14.73 21.48
N LEU A 76 12.67 -13.93 20.74
CA LEU A 76 11.76 -14.39 19.68
C LEU A 76 12.45 -14.46 18.29
N TRP A 77 13.71 -14.04 18.18
CA TRP A 77 14.42 -13.93 16.91
C TRP A 77 15.27 -15.18 16.64
N PRO A 78 15.55 -15.49 15.38
CA PRO A 78 16.47 -16.58 15.02
C PRO A 78 17.86 -16.45 15.67
N ASP A 79 18.42 -17.58 16.12
CA ASP A 79 19.74 -17.64 16.78
C ASP A 79 20.89 -17.21 15.85
N ASP A 80 20.68 -17.30 14.53
CA ASP A 80 21.65 -16.86 13.51
C ASP A 80 21.74 -15.33 13.37
N GLY A 81 20.89 -14.59 14.09
CA GLY A 81 20.84 -13.13 14.11
C GLY A 81 20.11 -12.52 12.91
N SER A 82 19.41 -13.34 12.12
CA SER A 82 18.52 -12.87 11.06
C SER A 82 17.21 -12.27 11.59
N GLN A 83 16.41 -11.68 10.71
CA GLN A 83 15.20 -10.95 11.05
C GLN A 83 13.95 -11.83 10.94
N LEU A 84 12.96 -11.63 11.80
CA LEU A 84 11.78 -12.50 11.96
C LEU A 84 10.75 -12.41 10.83
N PHE A 85 10.67 -11.27 10.15
CA PHE A 85 9.57 -10.90 9.27
C PHE A 85 9.82 -11.28 7.81
N ILE A 86 8.76 -11.73 7.17
CA ILE A 86 8.71 -11.91 5.73
C ILE A 86 7.39 -11.37 5.22
N TRP A 87 7.39 -10.81 4.01
CA TRP A 87 6.13 -10.42 3.39
C TRP A 87 5.32 -11.67 3.03
N SER A 88 4.00 -11.54 3.01
CA SER A 88 3.08 -12.66 2.74
C SER A 88 3.28 -13.32 1.37
N PHE A 89 3.99 -12.65 0.45
CA PHE A 89 4.41 -13.17 -0.85
C PHE A 89 5.82 -13.79 -0.85
N GLY A 90 6.40 -14.08 0.32
CA GLY A 90 7.67 -14.78 0.47
C GLY A 90 8.92 -13.93 0.19
N ASP A 91 8.78 -12.61 0.06
CA ASP A 91 9.91 -11.69 -0.15
C ASP A 91 10.48 -11.22 1.19
N PRO A 92 11.79 -11.44 1.45
CA PRO A 92 12.46 -10.91 2.64
C PRO A 92 12.97 -9.46 2.46
N THR A 93 12.84 -8.88 1.26
CA THR A 93 13.49 -7.60 0.86
C THR A 93 12.54 -6.42 0.67
N VAL A 94 11.22 -6.61 0.70
CA VAL A 94 10.14 -5.62 0.46
C VAL A 94 9.95 -5.11 -0.98
N TYR A 95 10.90 -5.35 -1.89
CA TYR A 95 10.86 -4.76 -3.24
C TYR A 95 9.66 -5.20 -4.10
N GLY A 96 8.98 -6.30 -3.76
CA GLY A 96 7.77 -6.73 -4.46
C GLY A 96 6.46 -6.04 -4.04
N THR A 97 6.51 -5.12 -3.06
CA THR A 97 5.31 -4.44 -2.58
C THR A 97 4.75 -3.50 -3.64
N HIS A 98 3.45 -3.63 -3.95
CA HIS A 98 2.74 -2.76 -4.87
C HIS A 98 1.36 -2.41 -4.30
N GLY A 99 0.69 -1.45 -4.93
CA GLY A 99 -0.65 -1.03 -4.56
C GLY A 99 -1.49 -0.88 -5.81
N ASP A 100 -2.74 -1.32 -5.70
CA ASP A 100 -3.73 -1.17 -6.75
C ASP A 100 -4.76 -0.14 -6.32
N TYR A 101 -5.17 0.70 -7.26
CA TYR A 101 -6.31 1.59 -7.06
C TYR A 101 -7.45 1.17 -7.98
N VAL A 102 -8.60 0.93 -7.38
CA VAL A 102 -9.85 0.68 -8.12
C VAL A 102 -10.76 1.88 -7.90
N PHE A 103 -11.13 2.55 -9.00
CA PHE A 103 -12.01 3.70 -8.95
C PHE A 103 -13.47 3.26 -8.70
N GLY A 104 -13.97 3.58 -7.50
CA GLY A 104 -15.35 3.25 -7.07
C GLY A 104 -16.25 4.46 -6.82
N TRP A 105 -15.80 5.68 -7.13
CA TRP A 105 -16.62 6.88 -6.92
C TRP A 105 -17.74 6.95 -7.95
N LYS A 106 -18.96 7.24 -7.47
CA LYS A 106 -20.13 7.35 -8.34
C LYS A 106 -20.17 8.73 -9.02
N ASP A 107 -20.46 8.74 -10.32
CA ASP A 107 -20.66 9.95 -11.11
C ASP A 107 -19.56 11.01 -10.87
N THR A 108 -19.93 12.22 -10.47
CA THR A 108 -19.01 13.34 -10.23
C THR A 108 -18.56 13.50 -8.79
N SER A 109 -18.82 12.51 -7.91
CA SER A 109 -18.59 12.68 -6.47
C SER A 109 -17.13 12.96 -6.12
N LEU A 110 -16.16 12.28 -6.75
CA LEU A 110 -14.75 12.58 -6.50
C LEU A 110 -14.39 14.00 -6.93
N GLN A 111 -14.86 14.43 -8.10
CA GLN A 111 -14.58 15.77 -8.61
C GLN A 111 -15.14 16.85 -7.67
N GLN A 112 -16.38 16.69 -7.22
CA GLN A 112 -17.00 17.60 -6.24
C GLN A 112 -16.21 17.64 -4.94
N ALA A 113 -15.69 16.50 -4.48
CA ALA A 113 -14.89 16.43 -3.26
C ALA A 113 -13.59 17.22 -3.39
N MET A 114 -12.90 17.08 -4.53
CA MET A 114 -11.65 17.78 -4.80
C MET A 114 -11.86 19.29 -4.99
N ASP A 115 -12.87 19.68 -5.77
CA ASP A 115 -13.16 21.09 -6.04
C ASP A 115 -13.59 21.86 -4.79
N THR A 116 -14.21 21.17 -3.83
CA THR A 116 -14.63 21.73 -2.54
C THR A 116 -13.54 21.61 -1.47
N ASN A 117 -12.40 21.01 -1.80
CA ASN A 117 -11.31 20.74 -0.85
C ASN A 117 -11.79 20.00 0.41
N CYS A 118 -12.62 18.96 0.22
CA CYS A 118 -13.08 18.12 1.32
C CYS A 118 -11.89 17.60 2.14
N GLN A 119 -11.92 17.81 3.45
CA GLN A 119 -10.94 17.27 4.37
C GLN A 119 -11.43 15.91 4.91
N PRO A 120 -10.55 15.08 5.52
CA PRO A 120 -10.98 13.86 6.19
C PRO A 120 -12.13 14.13 7.18
N GLY A 121 -13.25 13.41 6.99
CA GLY A 121 -14.48 13.58 7.77
C GLY A 121 -15.66 14.07 6.91
N PRO A 122 -16.76 14.51 7.57
CA PRO A 122 -17.98 14.92 6.89
C PRO A 122 -17.76 16.00 5.83
N CYS A 123 -18.12 15.69 4.59
CA CYS A 123 -18.14 16.67 3.52
C CYS A 123 -19.55 16.91 2.99
N ALA A 124 -20.00 18.16 3.02
CA ALA A 124 -21.38 18.53 2.70
C ALA A 124 -21.82 18.17 1.27
N VAL A 125 -20.86 18.01 0.34
CA VAL A 125 -21.13 17.62 -1.05
C VAL A 125 -21.13 16.10 -1.26
N LEU A 126 -20.81 15.32 -0.23
CA LEU A 126 -20.76 13.86 -0.27
C LEU A 126 -21.90 13.25 0.56
N SER A 127 -22.40 12.12 0.08
CA SER A 127 -23.31 11.27 0.86
C SER A 127 -22.49 10.29 1.68
N GLU A 128 -22.79 10.20 2.97
CA GLU A 128 -22.10 9.31 3.89
C GLU A 128 -23.00 8.14 4.31
N GLN A 129 -22.36 7.06 4.75
CA GLN A 129 -23.01 5.94 5.41
C GLN A 129 -22.30 5.67 6.74
N SER A 130 -23.00 5.06 7.69
CA SER A 130 -22.37 4.64 8.94
C SER A 130 -21.37 3.50 8.69
N ILE A 131 -20.34 3.41 9.53
CA ILE A 131 -19.38 2.31 9.49
C ILE A 131 -20.11 0.97 9.63
N THR A 132 -21.08 0.86 10.53
CA THR A 132 -21.89 -0.35 10.70
C THR A 132 -22.66 -0.77 9.44
N ALA A 133 -23.17 0.20 8.66
CA ALA A 133 -23.82 -0.10 7.38
C ALA A 133 -22.80 -0.54 6.32
N ALA A 134 -21.61 0.05 6.32
CA ALA A 134 -20.51 -0.35 5.44
C ALA A 134 -20.03 -1.79 5.75
N ASP A 135 -19.84 -2.13 7.02
CA ASP A 135 -19.38 -3.44 7.50
C ASP A 135 -20.37 -4.58 7.18
N ALA A 136 -21.65 -4.24 6.96
CA ALA A 136 -22.65 -5.20 6.51
C ALA A 136 -22.37 -5.69 5.07
N CYS A 137 -21.60 -4.95 4.28
CA CYS A 137 -21.13 -5.38 2.96
C CYS A 137 -19.93 -6.33 3.11
N SER A 138 -20.22 -7.62 3.27
CA SER A 138 -19.20 -8.66 3.41
C SER A 138 -19.28 -9.68 2.28
N LYS A 139 -18.13 -10.27 1.96
CA LYS A 139 -18.02 -11.42 1.05
C LYS A 139 -17.58 -12.63 1.85
N SER A 140 -18.29 -13.75 1.67
CA SER A 140 -17.87 -15.01 2.28
C SER A 140 -16.50 -15.43 1.77
N ARG A 141 -15.70 -16.01 2.67
CA ARG A 141 -14.41 -16.60 2.35
C ARG A 141 -14.53 -17.54 1.14
N THR A 142 -13.73 -17.28 0.11
CA THR A 142 -13.80 -18.05 -1.15
C THR A 142 -12.72 -19.14 -1.21
N VAL A 143 -11.59 -18.94 -0.54
CA VAL A 143 -10.49 -19.91 -0.39
C VAL A 143 -10.42 -20.34 1.07
N ASN A 144 -10.58 -21.63 1.34
CA ASN A 144 -10.57 -22.19 2.69
C ASN A 144 -9.20 -22.80 3.00
N GLU A 145 -8.33 -22.05 3.66
CA GLU A 145 -7.01 -22.49 4.12
C GLU A 145 -6.77 -22.07 5.59
N GLU A 146 -5.75 -22.60 6.23
CA GLU A 146 -5.38 -22.16 7.58
C GLU A 146 -4.61 -20.84 7.49
N VAL A 147 -5.11 -19.78 8.12
CA VAL A 147 -4.52 -18.43 8.09
C VAL A 147 -4.24 -17.88 9.49
N ASP A 148 -4.58 -18.65 10.51
CA ASP A 148 -4.44 -18.29 11.92
C ASP A 148 -3.48 -19.27 12.59
N GLY A 149 -2.76 -18.80 13.60
CA GLY A 149 -1.83 -19.62 14.38
C GLY A 149 -0.47 -19.85 13.72
N TRP A 150 0.19 -20.92 14.12
CA TRP A 150 1.50 -21.31 13.60
C TRP A 150 1.34 -22.09 12.30
N LEU A 151 1.94 -21.60 11.23
CA LEU A 151 1.84 -22.19 9.90
C LEU A 151 3.21 -22.72 9.46
N ASP A 152 3.24 -23.92 8.89
CA ASP A 152 4.47 -24.51 8.32
C ASP A 152 4.92 -23.82 7.03
N LYS A 153 3.98 -23.14 6.35
CA LYS A 153 4.16 -22.41 5.10
C LYS A 153 3.19 -21.24 5.05
N LEU A 154 3.52 -20.21 4.29
CA LEU A 154 2.61 -19.09 4.08
C LEU A 154 1.39 -19.54 3.25
N PRO A 155 0.22 -18.90 3.44
CA PRO A 155 -0.95 -19.10 2.60
C PRO A 155 -0.62 -19.04 1.10
N GLY A 156 -1.28 -19.88 0.30
CA GLY A 156 -1.00 -20.02 -1.14
C GLY A 156 0.27 -20.81 -1.49
N ASP A 157 0.79 -21.63 -0.58
CA ASP A 157 2.01 -22.44 -0.76
C ASP A 157 3.27 -21.62 -1.07
N ASN A 158 3.30 -20.36 -0.62
CA ASN A 158 4.46 -19.50 -0.78
C ASN A 158 5.64 -20.06 0.01
N CYS A 159 6.77 -20.27 -0.67
CA CYS A 159 8.00 -20.67 -0.01
C CYS A 159 8.42 -19.60 0.98
N VAL A 160 8.53 -19.97 2.25
CA VAL A 160 9.33 -19.21 3.20
C VAL A 160 10.77 -19.59 2.91
N PRO A 161 11.66 -18.66 2.50
CA PRO A 161 13.08 -18.91 2.50
C PRO A 161 13.45 -19.21 3.95
N ILE A 162 13.57 -20.48 4.26
CA ILE A 162 13.90 -20.95 5.59
C ILE A 162 15.31 -20.42 5.87
N LEU A 163 15.43 -19.41 6.73
CA LEU A 163 16.68 -19.14 7.44
C LEU A 163 16.76 -20.25 8.50
N SER A 164 17.35 -21.36 8.07
CA SER A 164 17.64 -22.60 8.82
C SER A 164 16.68 -22.96 9.95
N GLN A 165 15.84 -23.97 9.71
CA GLN A 165 15.37 -24.84 10.79
C GLN A 165 16.58 -25.45 11.50
N TRP A 166 16.55 -25.40 12.84
CA TRP A 166 17.48 -25.97 13.84
C TRP A 166 18.74 -25.18 14.16
#